data_AF-A0A376TFQ8-F1
#
_entry.id   AF-A0A376TFQ8-F1
#
_cell.length_a   1.000
_cell.length_b   1.000
_cell.length_c   1.000
_cell.angle_alpha   90.00
_cell.angle_beta   90.00
_cell.angle_gamma   90.00
#
_symmetry.space_group_name_H-M   'P 1'
#
loop_
_entity.id
_entity.type
_entity.pdbx_description
1 polymer ?
#
loop_
_entity_poly.entity_id
_entity_poly.type
_entity_poly.pdbx_seq_one_letter_code
_entity_poly.pdbx_strand_id
1 'polypeptide(L)'
;MPGGAEKCRHAIEVLGFDVCLDHHADDFAEQLVKACPKGIDIYYENVGGKVFDAVLPLLNTSARIPVCGLVSSYNATELPPGPDRLPLLMATVLKKRIAARVYYRSGLWSPHP
;
A
#
# COMPACT_ATOMS: atom_id res chain seq x y z
N MET A 1 15.31 11.58 9.74
CA MET A 1 14.89 11.12 8.40
C MET A 1 14.28 12.32 7.70
N PRO A 2 14.56 12.60 6.41
CA PRO A 2 13.90 13.70 5.71
C PRO A 2 12.38 13.59 5.88
N GLY A 3 11.73 14.72 6.18
CA GLY A 3 10.29 14.78 6.43
C GLY A 3 9.47 14.36 5.21
N GLY A 4 8.19 14.06 5.39
CA GLY A 4 7.31 13.60 4.31
C GLY A 4 7.31 14.53 3.09
N ALA A 5 7.35 15.86 3.32
CA ALA A 5 7.42 16.86 2.26
C ALA A 5 8.71 16.79 1.40
N GLU A 6 9.86 16.53 2.02
CA GLU A 6 11.14 16.42 1.28
C GLU A 6 11.18 15.14 0.44
N LYS A 7 10.73 14.02 1.02
CA LYS A 7 10.59 12.75 0.28
C LYS A 7 9.65 12.88 -0.90
N CYS A 8 8.51 13.54 -0.73
CA CYS A 8 7.57 13.72 -1.83
C CYS A 8 8.07 14.68 -2.91
N ARG A 9 8.77 15.76 -2.53
CA ARG A 9 9.44 16.62 -3.49
C ARG A 9 10.45 15.83 -4.32
N HIS A 10 11.31 15.04 -3.68
CA HIS A 10 12.28 14.19 -4.38
C HIS A 10 11.61 13.17 -5.31
N ALA A 11 10.52 12.54 -4.88
CA ALA A 11 9.77 11.59 -5.72
C ALA A 11 9.25 12.23 -7.00
N ILE A 12 8.74 13.47 -6.93
CA ILE A 12 8.22 14.18 -8.10
C ILE A 12 9.37 14.73 -8.95
N GLU A 13 10.27 15.52 -8.36
CA GLU A 13 11.29 16.27 -9.08
C GLU A 13 12.45 15.41 -9.61
N VAL A 14 12.78 14.30 -8.93
CA VAL A 14 13.94 13.46 -9.28
C VAL A 14 13.53 12.10 -9.83
N LEU A 15 12.54 11.44 -9.23
CA LEU A 15 12.12 10.10 -9.66
C LEU A 15 11.02 10.12 -10.73
N GLY A 16 10.41 11.29 -10.99
CA GLY A 16 9.45 11.48 -12.07
C GLY A 16 8.05 10.95 -11.80
N PHE A 17 7.64 10.86 -10.52
CA PHE A 17 6.25 10.53 -10.18
C PHE A 17 5.33 11.73 -10.46
N ASP A 18 4.12 11.47 -10.96
CA ASP A 18 3.11 12.52 -11.18
C ASP A 18 2.65 13.19 -9.88
N VAL A 19 2.48 12.37 -8.83
CA VAL A 19 2.01 12.79 -7.51
C VAL A 19 2.69 11.96 -6.43
N CYS A 20 3.05 12.59 -5.31
CA CYS A 20 3.42 11.91 -4.07
C CYS A 20 2.61 12.47 -2.91
N LEU A 21 2.09 11.59 -2.07
CA LEU A 21 1.27 11.92 -0.92
C LEU A 21 1.97 11.48 0.37
N ASP A 22 1.94 12.35 1.39
CA ASP A 22 2.42 11.99 2.71
C ASP A 22 1.35 11.21 3.48
N HIS A 23 1.58 9.92 3.68
CA HIS A 23 0.69 9.07 4.46
C HIS A 23 0.57 9.47 5.94
N HIS A 24 1.41 10.35 6.46
CA HIS A 24 1.27 10.91 7.81
C HIS A 24 0.20 12.01 7.89
N ALA A 25 -0.24 12.58 6.76
CA ALA A 25 -1.29 13.58 6.75
C ALA A 25 -2.63 12.99 7.22
N ASP A 26 -3.38 13.78 8.01
CA ASP A 26 -4.68 13.36 8.55
C ASP A 26 -5.71 13.12 7.45
N ASP A 27 -5.62 13.88 6.35
CA ASP A 27 -6.49 13.81 5.17
C ASP A 27 -5.90 12.92 4.05
N PHE A 28 -4.90 12.08 4.34
CA PHE A 28 -4.23 11.24 3.34
C PHE A 28 -5.20 10.45 2.45
N ALA A 29 -6.23 9.84 3.02
CA ALA A 29 -7.21 9.06 2.26
C ALA A 29 -8.00 9.94 1.26
N GLU A 30 -8.33 11.17 1.65
CA GLU A 30 -9.01 12.12 0.76
C GLU A 30 -8.09 12.61 -0.36
N GLN A 31 -6.82 12.87 -0.04
CA GLN A 31 -5.82 13.21 -1.04
C GLN A 31 -5.62 12.06 -2.04
N LEU A 32 -5.62 10.81 -1.57
CA LEU A 32 -5.48 9.63 -2.42
C LEU A 32 -6.66 9.49 -3.39
N VAL A 33 -7.89 9.71 -2.94
CA VAL A 33 -9.08 9.75 -3.81
C VAL A 33 -8.92 10.79 -4.91
N LYS A 34 -8.46 12.01 -4.56
CA LYS A 34 -8.24 13.11 -5.52
C LYS A 34 -7.13 12.79 -6.51
N ALA A 35 -6.07 12.11 -6.08
CA ALA A 35 -4.96 11.71 -6.92
C ALA A 35 -5.30 10.53 -7.86
N CYS A 36 -6.25 9.67 -7.48
CA CYS A 36 -6.66 8.49 -8.23
C CYS A 36 -8.14 8.55 -8.67
N PRO A 37 -8.58 9.57 -9.44
CA PRO A 37 -10.00 9.76 -9.77
C PRO A 37 -10.57 8.63 -10.65
N LYS A 38 -9.71 7.84 -11.29
CA LYS A 38 -10.06 6.68 -12.12
C LYS A 38 -9.83 5.35 -11.41
N GLY A 39 -9.58 5.37 -10.11
CA GLY A 39 -9.20 4.20 -9.32
C GLY A 39 -7.75 3.76 -9.57
N ILE A 40 -7.42 2.59 -9.02
CA ILE A 40 -6.06 2.03 -9.00
C ILE A 40 -6.04 0.67 -9.71
N ASP A 41 -5.30 0.58 -10.81
CA ASP A 41 -5.16 -0.67 -11.59
C ASP A 41 -4.02 -1.57 -11.11
N ILE A 42 -2.96 -0.96 -10.54
CA ILE A 42 -1.80 -1.64 -9.99
C ILE A 42 -1.44 -0.99 -8.67
N TYR A 43 -1.35 -1.78 -7.61
CA TYR A 43 -0.89 -1.33 -6.31
C TYR A 43 0.28 -2.20 -5.84
N TYR A 44 1.46 -1.60 -5.73
CA TYR A 44 2.67 -2.29 -5.29
C TYR A 44 2.74 -2.25 -3.76
N GLU A 45 2.44 -3.38 -3.11
CA GLU A 45 2.33 -3.46 -1.66
C GLU A 45 3.69 -3.76 -1.00
N ASN A 46 4.14 -2.82 -0.17
CA ASN A 46 5.37 -2.90 0.62
C ASN A 46 5.13 -2.66 2.13
N VAL A 47 4.00 -2.03 2.47
CA VAL A 47 3.77 -1.36 3.74
C VAL A 47 2.67 -2.02 4.53
N GLY A 48 1.48 -2.22 3.96
CA GLY A 48 0.29 -2.66 4.68
C GLY A 48 -0.34 -1.54 5.53
N GLY A 49 -1.12 -1.95 6.53
CA GLY A 49 -1.72 -1.05 7.53
C GLY A 49 -2.61 0.04 6.92
N LYS A 50 -2.56 1.24 7.50
CA LYS A 50 -3.43 2.37 7.12
C LYS A 50 -3.33 2.78 5.64
N VAL A 51 -2.18 2.52 5.01
CA VAL A 51 -1.98 2.82 3.59
C VAL A 51 -2.81 1.86 2.74
N PHE A 52 -2.73 0.56 3.05
CA PHE A 52 -3.53 -0.44 2.33
C PHE A 52 -5.03 -0.25 2.57
N ASP A 53 -5.43 0.11 3.80
CA ASP A 53 -6.82 0.42 4.12
C ASP A 53 -7.38 1.55 3.25
N ALA A 54 -6.58 2.59 2.97
CA ALA A 54 -6.99 3.70 2.11
C ALA A 54 -7.03 3.31 0.61
N VAL A 55 -6.17 2.40 0.19
CA VAL A 55 -6.06 1.93 -1.20
C VAL A 55 -7.15 0.94 -1.57
N LEU A 56 -7.50 0.01 -0.68
CA LEU A 56 -8.40 -1.12 -0.96
C LEU A 56 -9.75 -0.71 -1.60
N PRO A 57 -10.44 0.35 -1.14
CA PRO A 57 -11.68 0.82 -1.76
C PRO A 57 -11.49 1.31 -3.20
N LEU A 58 -10.31 1.85 -3.52
CA LEU A 58 -9.99 2.50 -4.79
C LEU A 58 -9.49 1.55 -5.87
N LEU A 59 -9.21 0.28 -5.53
CA LEU A 59 -8.81 -0.72 -6.51
C LEU A 59 -9.89 -0.90 -7.58
N ASN A 60 -9.47 -0.91 -8.84
CA ASN A 60 -10.36 -1.18 -9.96
C ASN A 60 -10.68 -2.68 -10.05
N THR A 61 -11.72 -2.99 -10.82
CA THR A 61 -11.97 -4.37 -11.23
C THR A 61 -10.78 -4.86 -12.07
N SER A 62 -10.31 -6.07 -11.76
CA SER A 62 -9.12 -6.70 -12.34
C SER A 62 -7.79 -6.02 -11.97
N ALA A 63 -7.76 -5.22 -10.90
CA ALA A 63 -6.50 -4.65 -10.41
C ALA A 63 -5.51 -5.73 -9.94
N ARG A 64 -4.22 -5.37 -9.97
CA ARG A 64 -3.11 -6.27 -9.65
C ARG A 64 -2.32 -5.75 -8.44
N ILE A 65 -1.97 -6.66 -7.55
CA ILE A 65 -1.22 -6.33 -6.33
C ILE A 65 0.06 -7.17 -6.28
N PRO A 66 1.20 -6.64 -6.76
CA PRO A 66 2.51 -7.17 -6.38
C PRO A 66 2.72 -6.98 -4.87
N VAL A 67 2.85 -8.07 -4.12
CA VAL A 67 3.06 -8.06 -2.67
C VAL A 67 4.53 -8.34 -2.39
N CYS A 68 5.24 -7.35 -1.87
CA CYS A 68 6.68 -7.43 -1.61
C CYS A 68 7.01 -7.36 -0.12
N GLY A 69 6.14 -6.75 0.68
CA GLY A 69 6.32 -6.66 2.13
C GLY A 69 5.14 -6.03 2.85
N LEU A 70 5.18 -6.08 4.18
CA LEU A 70 4.17 -5.52 5.09
C LEU A 70 4.86 -4.80 6.25
N VAL A 71 5.72 -3.82 5.94
CA VAL A 71 6.63 -3.21 6.92
C VAL A 71 5.92 -2.56 8.11
N SER A 72 4.66 -2.13 7.96
CA SER A 72 3.89 -1.55 9.07
C SER A 72 3.66 -2.54 10.21
N SER A 73 3.73 -3.84 9.93
CA SER A 73 3.36 -4.90 10.87
C SER A 73 4.55 -5.74 11.32
N TYR A 74 5.75 -5.55 10.78
CA TYR A 74 6.91 -6.41 11.11
C TYR A 74 7.33 -6.35 12.58
N ASN A 75 7.12 -5.22 13.24
CA ASN A 75 7.42 -5.05 14.67
C ASN A 75 6.19 -5.29 15.57
N ALA A 76 5.05 -5.72 15.01
CA ALA A 76 3.87 -6.00 15.79
C ALA A 76 4.06 -7.30 16.59
N THR A 77 3.91 -7.21 17.91
CA THR A 77 3.96 -8.37 18.82
C THR A 77 2.58 -8.98 19.06
N GLU A 78 1.53 -8.30 18.60
CA GLU A 78 0.13 -8.68 18.74
C GLU A 78 -0.65 -8.25 17.50
N LEU A 79 -1.87 -8.77 17.37
CA LEU A 79 -2.76 -8.39 16.26
C LEU A 79 -3.21 -6.94 16.43
N PRO A 80 -3.36 -6.17 15.32
CA PRO A 80 -3.88 -4.82 15.39
C PRO A 80 -5.31 -4.83 15.96
N PRO A 81 -5.68 -3.83 16.78
CA PRO A 81 -7.00 -3.74 17.37
C PRO A 81 -8.07 -3.51 16.29
N GLY A 82 -9.28 -4.02 16.55
CA GLY A 82 -10.45 -3.81 15.70
C GLY A 82 -11.06 -5.12 15.17
N PRO A 83 -12.11 -5.03 14.34
CA PRO A 83 -12.77 -6.19 13.77
C PRO A 83 -11.86 -6.90 12.77
N ASP A 84 -12.03 -8.22 12.62
CA ASP A 84 -11.40 -8.98 11.55
C ASP A 84 -11.86 -8.46 10.18
N ARG A 85 -10.89 -8.03 9.37
CA ARG A 85 -11.12 -7.46 8.03
C ARG A 85 -10.89 -8.48 6.92
N LEU A 86 -10.45 -9.70 7.24
CA LEU A 86 -10.22 -10.75 6.25
C LEU A 86 -11.47 -11.05 5.40
N PRO A 87 -12.70 -11.14 5.95
CA PRO A 87 -13.89 -11.36 5.13
C PRO A 87 -14.13 -10.24 4.12
N LEU A 88 -13.90 -8.98 4.51
CA LEU A 88 -14.05 -7.82 3.62
C LEU A 88 -13.00 -7.85 2.50
N LEU A 89 -11.74 -8.15 2.85
CA LEU A 89 -10.67 -8.29 1.88
C LEU A 89 -10.98 -9.41 0.88
N MET A 90 -11.35 -10.60 1.35
CA MET A 90 -11.68 -11.74 0.50
C MET A 90 -12.89 -11.46 -0.40
N ALA A 91 -13.93 -10.81 0.12
CA ALA A 91 -15.07 -10.38 -0.67
C ALA A 91 -14.67 -9.37 -1.76
N THR A 92 -13.75 -8.45 -1.45
CA THR A 92 -13.22 -7.47 -2.40
C THR A 92 -12.41 -8.14 -3.49
N VAL A 93 -11.51 -9.05 -3.13
CA VAL A 93 -10.70 -9.85 -4.07
C VAL A 93 -11.60 -10.63 -5.02
N LEU A 94 -12.63 -11.29 -4.49
CA LEU A 94 -13.58 -12.06 -5.29
C LEU A 94 -14.40 -11.16 -6.23
N LYS A 95 -15.06 -10.13 -5.68
CA LYS A 95 -15.96 -9.26 -6.46
C LYS A 95 -15.22 -8.47 -7.53
N LYS A 96 -14.04 -7.94 -7.19
CA LYS A 96 -13.23 -7.14 -8.10
C LYS A 96 -12.25 -7.97 -8.92
N ARG A 97 -12.17 -9.30 -8.77
CA ARG A 97 -11.24 -10.18 -9.52
C ARG A 97 -9.79 -9.74 -9.40
N ILE A 98 -9.38 -9.42 -8.18
CA ILE A 98 -8.03 -8.90 -7.89
C ILE A 98 -7.01 -10.03 -8.04
N ALA A 99 -5.91 -9.75 -8.74
CA ALA A 99 -4.78 -10.66 -8.83
C ALA A 99 -3.65 -10.19 -7.90
N ALA A 100 -3.49 -10.85 -6.75
CA ALA A 100 -2.36 -10.61 -5.84
C ALA A 100 -1.26 -11.66 -6.07
N ARG A 101 0.00 -11.21 -6.19
CA ARG A 101 1.16 -12.09 -6.39
C ARG A 101 2.30 -11.65 -5.52
N VAL A 102 2.95 -12.58 -4.83
CA VAL A 102 4.11 -12.27 -4.01
C VAL A 102 5.34 -12.10 -4.91
N TYR A 103 6.11 -11.04 -4.68
CA TYR A 103 7.38 -10.76 -5.31
C TYR A 103 8.46 -10.65 -4.23
N TYR A 104 9.22 -11.73 -4.05
CA TYR A 104 10.43 -11.75 -3.25
C TYR A 104 11.65 -11.77 -4.16
N ARG A 105 12.67 -10.97 -3.82
CA ARG A 105 14.00 -11.10 -4.43
C ARG A 105 14.76 -12.16 -3.63
N SER A 106 14.87 -13.38 -4.15
CA SER A 106 15.77 -14.39 -3.58
C SER A 106 17.20 -13.84 -3.55
N GLY A 107 17.79 -13.73 -2.36
CA GLY A 107 19.21 -13.35 -2.18
C GLY A 107 19.52 -12.13 -1.29
N LEU A 108 18.52 -11.42 -0.74
CA LEU A 108 18.76 -10.29 0.19
C LEU A 108 18.44 -10.60 1.66
N TRP A 109 18.03 -11.83 1.96
CA TRP A 109 17.81 -12.31 3.32
C TRP A 109 18.61 -13.61 3.50
N SER A 110 19.82 -13.50 4.02
CA SER A 110 20.43 -14.60 4.77
C SER A 110 19.86 -14.51 6.18
N PRO A 111 19.23 -15.58 6.71
CA PRO A 111 19.09 -15.68 8.15
C PRO A 111 20.53 -15.76 8.69
N HIS A 112 21.03 -14.66 9.25
CA HIS A 112 22.19 -14.78 10.13
C HIS A 112 21.75 -15.59 11.36
N PRO A 113 22.63 -16.47 11.87
CA PRO A 113 22.31 -17.42 12.93
C PRO A 113 21.81 -16.76 14.21
#